data_AF-A0A7Y2GJT8-F1
#
_entry.id   AF-A0A7Y2GJT8-F1
#
_cell.length_a   1.000
_cell.length_b   1.000
_cell.length_c   1.000
_cell.angle_alpha   90.00
_cell.angle_beta   90.00
_cell.angle_gamma   90.00
#
_symmetry.space_group_name_H-M   'P 1'
#
loop_
_entity.id
_entity.type
_entity.pdbx_description
1 polymer ?
#
loop_
_entity_poly.entity_id
_entity_poly.type
_entity_poly.pdbx_seq_one_letter_code
_entity_poly.pdbx_strand_id
1 'polypeptide(L)'
;MVGPWYLAAFAAATGLRTLDYVMLLPPAEVCVARVEARQAHRFSDPSVTRKMHDDFAQAAISSRHVLTEGRWDPADTVEAIGAAREAGRLRYEVPS
;
A
#
# COMPACT_ATOMS: atom_id res chain seq x y z
N MET A 1 6.13 -5.66 -4.70
CA MET A 1 5.22 -5.04 -3.71
C MET A 1 5.07 -5.99 -2.55
N VAL A 2 5.04 -5.48 -1.30
CA VAL A 2 4.76 -6.30 -0.11
C VAL A 2 3.34 -5.97 0.34
N GLY A 3 2.41 -6.90 0.09
CA GLY A 3 1.04 -6.80 0.60
C GLY A 3 0.99 -7.07 2.12
N PRO A 4 -0.12 -6.73 2.80
CA PRO A 4 -0.26 -6.87 4.25
C PRO A 4 -0.03 -8.30 4.75
N TRP A 5 -0.38 -9.29 3.93
CA TRP A 5 -0.24 -10.73 4.22
C TRP A 5 1.22 -11.17 4.44
N TYR A 6 2.18 -10.38 3.95
CA TYR A 6 3.60 -10.70 4.03
C TYR A 6 4.33 -9.97 5.17
N LEU A 7 3.66 -9.12 5.95
CA LEU A 7 4.34 -8.29 6.96
C LEU A 7 5.03 -9.12 8.04
N ALA A 8 4.35 -10.16 8.54
CA ALA A 8 4.94 -11.07 9.53
C ALA A 8 6.13 -11.84 8.94
N ALA A 9 5.99 -12.36 7.71
CA ALA A 9 7.06 -13.08 7.02
C ALA A 9 8.28 -12.19 6.74
N PHE A 10 8.04 -10.95 6.28
CA PHE A 10 9.09 -9.96 6.05
C PHE A 10 9.82 -9.59 7.34
N ALA A 11 9.08 -9.35 8.42
CA ALA A 11 9.67 -9.00 9.70
C ALA A 11 10.49 -10.16 10.29
N ALA A 12 10.00 -11.40 10.17
CA ALA A 12 10.75 -12.60 10.58
C ALA A 12 12.04 -12.78 9.77
N ALA A 13 11.97 -12.61 8.45
CA ALA A 13 13.14 -12.75 7.56
C ALA A 13 14.20 -11.66 7.80
N THR A 14 13.81 -10.50 8.33
CA THR A 14 14.70 -9.36 8.60
C THR A 14 15.13 -9.26 10.07
N GLY A 15 14.53 -10.05 10.97
CA GLY A 15 14.74 -9.93 12.41
C GLY A 15 14.13 -8.67 13.04
N LEU A 16 13.28 -7.94 12.30
CA LEU A 16 12.64 -6.72 12.79
C LEU A 16 11.45 -7.08 13.70
N ARG A 17 11.33 -6.38 14.83
CA ARG A 17 10.14 -6.45 15.71
C ARG A 17 9.11 -5.39 15.37
N THR A 18 9.55 -4.32 14.71
CA THR A 18 8.72 -3.16 14.35
C THR A 18 9.19 -2.59 13.02
N LEU A 19 8.24 -2.09 12.22
CA LEU A 19 8.52 -1.42 10.95
C LEU A 19 7.45 -0.35 10.67
N ASP A 20 7.80 0.68 9.93
CA ASP A 20 6.79 1.61 9.38
C ASP A 20 6.16 0.95 8.15
N TYR A 21 4.84 0.75 8.18
CA TYR A 21 4.07 0.21 7.06
C TYR A 21 2.98 1.19 6.64
N VAL A 22 2.90 1.39 5.32
CA VAL A 22 1.84 2.16 4.68
C VAL A 22 1.39 1.45 3.41
N MET A 23 0.09 1.38 3.21
CA MET A 23 -0.58 0.85 2.04
C MET A 23 -1.30 1.99 1.34
N LEU A 24 -0.91 2.29 0.11
CA LEU A 24 -1.60 3.26 -0.74
C LEU A 24 -2.75 2.56 -1.44
N LEU A 25 -3.97 3.03 -1.20
CA LEU A 25 -5.19 2.45 -1.75
C LEU A 25 -6.02 3.52 -2.45
N PRO A 26 -5.54 4.08 -3.58
CA PRO A 26 -6.36 4.97 -4.41
C PRO A 26 -7.57 4.22 -4.99
N PRO A 27 -8.57 4.94 -5.53
CA PRO A 27 -9.67 4.31 -6.26
C PRO A 27 -9.16 3.37 -7.37
N ALA A 28 -9.88 2.28 -7.62
CA ALA A 28 -9.47 1.25 -8.58
C ALA A 28 -9.24 1.83 -9.99
N GLU A 29 -10.02 2.84 -10.36
CA GLU A 29 -9.97 3.55 -11.64
C GLU A 29 -8.65 4.31 -11.81
N VAL A 30 -8.14 4.90 -10.72
CA VAL A 30 -6.83 5.56 -10.71
C VAL A 30 -5.72 4.52 -10.89
N CYS A 31 -5.84 3.35 -10.26
CA CYS A 31 -4.91 2.24 -10.45
C CYS A 31 -4.92 1.74 -11.91
N VAL A 32 -6.10 1.51 -12.47
CA VAL A 32 -6.27 1.06 -13.87
C VAL A 32 -5.67 2.06 -14.83
N ALA A 33 -6.01 3.35 -14.72
CA ALA A 33 -5.49 4.39 -15.60
C ALA A 33 -3.94 4.46 -15.56
N ARG A 34 -3.34 4.30 -14.37
CA ARG A 34 -1.87 4.27 -14.21
C ARG A 34 -1.25 3.04 -14.83
N VAL A 35 -1.87 1.87 -14.68
CA VAL A 35 -1.37 0.62 -15.25
C VAL A 35 -1.45 0.67 -16.78
N GLU A 36 -2.54 1.19 -17.35
CA GLU A 36 -2.71 1.36 -18.79
C GLU A 36 -1.70 2.35 -19.39
N ALA A 37 -1.37 3.42 -18.67
CA ALA A 37 -0.38 4.41 -19.11
C ALA A 37 1.08 3.95 -19.01
N ARG A 38 1.37 2.79 -18.40
CA ARG A 38 2.75 2.28 -18.26
C ARG A 38 3.29 1.77 -19.59
N GLN A 39 4.35 2.41 -20.07
CA GLN A 39 5.12 1.92 -21.21
C GLN A 39 6.10 0.83 -20.76
N ALA A 40 6.31 -0.21 -21.59
CA ALA A 40 7.27 -1.30 -21.38
C ALA A 40 7.02 -2.29 -20.22
N HIS A 41 5.79 -2.40 -19.70
CA HIS A 41 5.45 -3.38 -18.66
C HIS A 41 4.48 -4.46 -19.19
N ARG A 42 4.74 -5.74 -18.93
CA ARG A 42 3.83 -6.87 -19.32
C ARG A 42 2.55 -6.98 -18.49
N PHE A 43 2.30 -6.01 -17.62
CA PHE A 43 1.13 -5.97 -16.75
C PHE A 43 0.32 -4.76 -17.15
N SER A 44 -0.67 -4.99 -18.01
CA SER A 44 -1.55 -3.95 -18.57
C SER A 44 -3.02 -4.38 -18.53
N ASP A 45 -3.35 -5.48 -17.85
CA ASP A 45 -4.70 -6.02 -17.82
C ASP A 45 -5.54 -5.29 -16.75
N PRO A 46 -6.60 -4.56 -17.16
CA PRO A 46 -7.46 -3.84 -16.23
C PRO A 46 -8.24 -4.76 -15.30
N SER A 47 -8.58 -5.99 -15.73
CA SER A 47 -9.31 -6.96 -14.91
C SER A 47 -8.44 -7.48 -13.77
N VAL A 48 -7.18 -7.80 -14.05
CA VAL A 48 -6.21 -8.24 -13.04
C VAL A 48 -5.88 -7.09 -12.10
N THR A 49 -5.80 -5.85 -12.61
CA THR A 49 -5.59 -4.67 -11.78
C THR A 49 -6.73 -4.46 -10.77
N ARG A 50 -7.99 -4.57 -11.20
CA ARG A 50 -9.15 -4.48 -10.30
C ARG A 50 -9.18 -5.61 -9.28
N LYS A 51 -8.92 -6.84 -9.70
CA LYS A 51 -8.83 -7.97 -8.77
C LYS A 51 -7.74 -7.72 -7.71
N MET A 52 -6.56 -7.26 -8.10
CA MET A 52 -5.50 -6.93 -7.13
C MET A 52 -5.92 -5.80 -6.21
N HIS A 53 -6.61 -4.78 -6.72
CA HIS A 53 -7.17 -3.72 -5.87
C HIS A 53 -8.13 -4.28 -4.83
N ASP A 54 -9.07 -5.15 -5.22
CA ASP A 54 -10.02 -5.79 -4.32
C ASP A 54 -9.32 -6.64 -3.25
N ASP A 55 -8.30 -7.43 -3.65
CA ASP A 55 -7.50 -8.24 -2.72
C ASP A 55 -6.87 -7.34 -1.63
N PHE A 56 -6.35 -6.16 -1.98
CA PHE A 56 -5.77 -5.20 -1.04
C PHE A 56 -6.84 -4.46 -0.21
N ALA A 57 -7.98 -4.11 -0.81
CA ALA A 57 -9.08 -3.43 -0.13
C ALA A 57 -9.72 -4.31 0.97
N GLN A 58 -9.69 -5.63 0.77
CA GLN A 58 -10.21 -6.63 1.72
C GLN A 58 -9.15 -7.16 2.69
N ALA A 59 -7.89 -6.73 2.57
CA ALA A 59 -6.81 -7.25 3.40
C ALA A 59 -7.01 -6.88 4.87
N ALA A 60 -6.79 -7.85 5.75
CA ALA A 60 -6.87 -7.64 7.20
C ALA A 60 -5.65 -6.83 7.69
N ILE A 61 -5.78 -5.51 7.69
CA ILE A 61 -4.80 -4.56 8.23
C ILE A 61 -5.53 -3.40 8.92
N SER A 62 -4.92 -2.84 9.96
CA SER A 62 -5.50 -1.66 10.63
C SER A 62 -5.59 -0.48 9.65
N SER A 63 -6.74 0.20 9.65
CA SER A 63 -7.01 1.37 8.79
C SER A 63 -5.97 2.49 8.95
N ARG A 64 -5.26 2.56 10.09
CA ARG A 64 -4.18 3.52 10.31
C ARG A 64 -3.00 3.38 9.32
N HIS A 65 -2.81 2.19 8.76
CA HIS A 65 -1.78 1.89 7.77
C HIS A 65 -2.26 2.13 6.34
N VAL A 66 -3.53 2.48 6.14
CA VAL A 66 -4.12 2.62 4.80
C VAL A 66 -4.34 4.09 4.51
N LEU A 67 -3.75 4.56 3.42
CA LEU A 67 -4.05 5.88 2.87
C LEU A 67 -5.03 5.68 1.71
N THR A 68 -6.25 6.20 1.87
CA THR A 68 -7.35 6.14 0.89
C THR A 68 -7.74 7.51 0.35
N GLU A 69 -7.08 8.57 0.81
CA GLU A 69 -7.35 9.95 0.43
C GLU A 69 -6.08 10.59 -0.11
N GLY A 70 -6.23 11.49 -1.08
CA GLY A 70 -5.13 12.20 -1.70
C GLY A 70 -5.45 12.60 -3.15
N ARG A 71 -4.65 13.51 -3.67
CA ARG A 71 -4.57 13.80 -5.11
C ARG A 71 -3.84 12.69 -5.86
N TRP A 72 -3.14 11.83 -5.12
CA TRP A 72 -2.37 10.68 -5.60
C TRP A 72 -1.19 11.03 -6.49
N ASP A 73 -0.87 12.29 -6.66
CA ASP A 73 0.42 12.67 -7.23
C ASP A 73 1.56 12.36 -6.23
N PRO A 74 2.82 12.29 -6.71
CA PRO A 74 3.93 11.93 -5.84
C PRO A 74 4.14 12.89 -4.67
N ALA A 75 3.92 14.19 -4.84
CA ALA A 75 4.17 15.19 -3.80
C ALA A 75 3.15 15.06 -2.66
N ASP A 76 1.87 15.00 -3.01
CA ASP A 76 0.76 14.75 -2.08
C ASP A 76 0.92 13.42 -1.33
N THR A 77 1.36 12.37 -2.04
CA THR A 77 1.62 11.06 -1.43
C THR A 77 2.74 11.13 -0.39
N VAL A 78 3.85 11.82 -0.70
CA VAL A 78 4.98 11.97 0.23
C VAL A 78 4.58 12.78 1.46
N GLU A 79 3.83 13.87 1.27
CA GLU A 79 3.32 14.69 2.37
C GLU A 79 2.41 13.87 3.30
N ALA A 80 1.46 13.10 2.74
CA ALA A 80 0.55 12.26 3.50
C ALA A 80 1.28 11.16 4.30
N ILE A 81 2.30 10.52 3.69
CA ILE A 81 3.14 9.53 4.39
C ILE A 81 3.93 10.20 5.52
N GLY A 82 4.52 11.38 5.27
CA GLY A 82 5.26 12.16 6.27
C GLY A 82 4.39 12.49 7.49
N ALA A 83 3.23 13.08 7.26
CA ALA A 83 2.27 13.42 8.31
C ALA A 83 1.79 12.17 9.09
N ALA A 84 1.59 11.04 8.41
CA ALA A 84 1.21 9.79 9.07
C ALA A 84 2.32 9.21 9.94
N ARG A 85 3.57 9.34 9.50
CA ARG A 85 4.74 8.92 10.26
C ARG A 85 4.97 9.77 11.50
N GLU A 86 4.89 11.10 11.37
CA GLU A 86 5.02 12.04 12.50
C GLU A 86 3.94 11.82 13.56
N ALA A 87 2.72 11.48 13.12
CA ALA A 87 1.62 11.11 14.00
C ALA A 87 1.77 9.70 14.63
N GLY A 88 2.84 8.96 14.34
CA GLY A 88 3.08 7.61 14.85
C GLY A 88 2.12 6.54 14.30
N ARG A 89 1.35 6.85 13.25
CA ARG A 89 0.30 5.96 12.73
C ARG A 89 0.83 4.77 11.92
N LEU A 90 2.04 4.90 11.39
CA LEU A 90 2.62 3.91 10.48
C LEU A 90 3.30 2.73 11.19
N ARG A 91 3.52 2.81 12.51
CA ARG A 91 4.24 1.77 13.25
C ARG A 91 3.42 0.48 13.28
N TYR A 92 3.94 -0.54 12.61
CA TYR A 92 3.49 -1.91 12.67
C TYR A 92 4.36 -2.68 13.66
N GLU A 93 3.72 -3.43 14.55
CA GLU A 93 4.38 -4.32 15.50
C GLU A 93 4.02 -5.75 15.14
N VAL A 94 5.03 -6.61 15.06
CA VAL A 94 4.83 -8.01 14.69
C VAL A 94 4.02 -8.69 15.80
N PRO A 95 2.86 -9.30 15.49
CA PRO A 95 2.10 -10.09 16.44
C PRO A 95 3.01 -11.15 17.07
N SER A 96 3.00 -11.24 18.40
CA SER A 96 3.72 -12.23 19.19
C SER A 96 3.14 -13.62 19.03
#